data_AF-A0A2T0N2J9-F1
#
_entry.id   AF-A0A2T0N2J9-F1
#
_cell.length_a   1.000
_cell.length_b   1.000
_cell.length_c   1.000
_cell.angle_alpha   90.00
_cell.angle_beta   90.00
_cell.angle_gamma   90.00
#
_symmetry.space_group_name_H-M   'P 1'
#
loop_
_entity.id
_entity.type
_entity.pdbx_description
1 polymer ?
#
loop_
_entity_poly.entity_id
_entity_poly.type
_entity_poly.pdbx_seq_one_letter_code
_entity_poly.pdbx_strand_id
1 'polypeptide(L)'
;MPLTDTNPLCIGPRCGRGEPRQAADGTLICEVCTTRLCRDVEITPQLMRWLEQHKTPGQGGGDKVSGSQEAGTPTRLDVLSMLHDGATPIHGDDDDQIGPLSIPSTLKNWAWLIAEHRGLVYPERADVEELSAWLLRHLDWAAGQLWIDEMIGEVGALRRWAHGLAPWAVHVQELVGPCRSCGKRALVRTAGERYIECDAREVIGGCGALWTEEEYEQHVADLVGPYRRKPRKVGTKTK
;
A
#
# COMPACT_ATOMS: atom_id res chain seq x y z
N MET A 1 -0.91 -18.21 38.04
CA MET A 1 0.06 -17.15 37.67
C MET A 1 -0.32 -16.70 36.27
N PRO A 2 -0.76 -15.45 36.05
CA PRO A 2 -1.05 -14.99 34.70
C PRO A 2 0.29 -14.78 34.00
N LEU A 3 0.57 -15.56 32.96
CA LEU A 3 1.59 -15.20 31.99
C LEU A 3 1.10 -13.91 31.35
N THR A 4 1.77 -12.81 31.63
CA THR A 4 1.71 -11.63 30.77
C THR A 4 2.36 -12.04 29.46
N ASP A 5 1.60 -12.72 28.59
CA ASP A 5 1.95 -12.94 27.20
C ASP A 5 1.92 -11.57 26.52
N THR A 6 3.03 -10.83 26.65
CA THR A 6 3.29 -9.73 25.75
C THR A 6 3.41 -10.33 24.35
N ASN A 7 2.46 -10.02 23.48
CA ASN A 7 2.51 -10.44 22.08
C ASN A 7 3.89 -10.14 21.49
N PRO A 8 4.40 -11.03 20.61
CA PRO A 8 5.66 -10.81 19.94
C PRO A 8 5.62 -9.51 19.12
N LEU A 9 6.78 -8.97 18.77
CA LEU A 9 6.86 -7.83 17.88
C LEU A 9 6.34 -8.21 16.49
N CYS A 10 5.68 -7.25 15.83
CA CYS A 10 5.21 -7.39 14.46
C CYS A 10 6.39 -7.62 13.50
N ILE A 11 6.31 -8.67 12.68
CA ILE A 11 7.34 -9.00 11.69
C ILE A 11 7.13 -8.31 10.33
N GLY A 12 6.03 -7.58 10.16
CA GLY A 12 5.68 -6.95 8.89
C GLY A 12 6.78 -5.99 8.38
N PRO A 13 7.09 -6.01 7.08
CA PRO A 13 8.19 -5.23 6.52
C PRO A 13 7.93 -3.73 6.72
N ARG A 14 8.96 -3.02 7.19
CA ARG A 14 8.90 -1.58 7.51
C ARG A 14 7.89 -1.21 8.59
N CYS A 15 7.38 -2.18 9.36
CA CYS A 15 6.60 -1.90 10.55
C CYS A 15 7.48 -1.23 11.61
N GLY A 16 6.89 -0.32 12.39
CA GLY A 16 7.56 0.25 13.56
C GLY A 16 8.78 1.12 13.28
N ARG A 17 8.91 1.71 12.07
CA ARG A 17 9.88 2.78 11.79
C ARG A 17 9.52 4.02 12.66
N GLY A 18 10.04 4.04 13.88
CA GLY A 18 9.77 5.02 14.94
C GLY A 18 9.65 4.35 16.30
N GLU A 19 8.61 3.51 16.47
CA GLU A 19 8.39 2.69 17.66
C GLU A 19 7.91 1.29 17.23
N PRO A 20 8.55 0.21 17.69
CA PRO A 20 8.12 -1.16 17.40
C PRO A 20 6.68 -1.40 17.83
N ARG A 21 5.90 -2.05 16.97
CA ARG A 21 4.51 -2.43 17.27
C ARG A 21 4.43 -3.89 17.65
N GLN A 22 3.56 -4.21 18.60
CA GLN A 22 3.22 -5.58 18.96
C GLN A 22 2.31 -6.20 17.89
N ALA A 23 2.47 -7.49 17.65
CA ALA A 23 1.53 -8.27 16.86
C ALA A 23 0.17 -8.32 17.57
N ALA A 24 -0.90 -8.49 16.79
CA ALA A 24 -2.23 -8.74 17.34
C ALA A 24 -2.31 -10.19 17.86
N ASP A 25 -3.22 -10.43 18.81
CA ASP A 25 -3.40 -11.76 19.43
C ASP A 25 -3.59 -12.85 18.36
N GLY A 26 -2.79 -13.93 18.46
CA GLY A 26 -2.87 -15.05 17.53
C GLY A 26 -2.30 -14.79 16.13
N THR A 27 -1.63 -13.66 15.92
CA THR A 27 -0.99 -13.29 14.64
C THR A 27 0.49 -12.96 14.84
N LEU A 28 1.22 -12.79 13.74
CA LEU A 28 2.61 -12.35 13.72
C LEU A 28 2.75 -10.88 13.30
N ILE A 29 1.65 -10.20 12.98
CA ILE A 29 1.64 -8.82 12.49
C ILE A 29 0.68 -7.94 13.30
N CYS A 30 0.98 -6.63 13.38
CA CYS A 30 0.10 -5.69 14.07
C CYS A 30 -1.14 -5.36 13.24
N GLU A 31 -2.20 -4.84 13.87
CA GLU A 31 -3.45 -4.43 13.21
C GLU A 31 -3.24 -3.48 12.03
N VAL A 32 -2.25 -2.60 12.12
CA VAL A 32 -1.94 -1.67 11.02
C VAL A 32 -1.32 -2.40 9.83
N CYS A 33 -0.46 -3.40 10.07
CA CYS A 33 0.08 -4.24 8.99
C CYS A 33 -1.01 -5.10 8.36
N THR A 34 -1.94 -5.63 9.16
CA THR A 34 -3.13 -6.33 8.65
C THR A 34 -3.98 -5.42 7.78
N THR A 35 -4.28 -4.20 8.24
CA THR A 35 -5.07 -3.21 7.49
C THR A 35 -4.37 -2.83 6.17
N ARG A 36 -3.05 -2.64 6.19
CA ARG A 36 -2.26 -2.39 4.98
C ARG A 36 -2.32 -3.55 4.00
N LEU A 37 -2.15 -4.78 4.47
CA LEU A 37 -2.23 -5.97 3.61
C LEU A 37 -3.62 -6.09 2.98
N CYS A 38 -4.68 -5.91 3.77
CA CYS A 38 -6.06 -5.91 3.25
C CYS A 38 -6.24 -4.86 2.16
N ARG A 39 -5.82 -3.61 2.40
CA ARG A 39 -5.85 -2.55 1.39
C ARG A 39 -5.08 -2.94 0.14
N ASP A 40 -3.86 -3.44 0.30
CA ASP A 40 -2.96 -3.72 -0.83
C ASP A 40 -3.48 -4.88 -1.69
N VAL A 41 -4.21 -5.84 -1.11
CA VAL A 41 -4.96 -6.87 -1.86
C VAL A 41 -6.23 -6.30 -2.49
N GLU A 42 -7.02 -5.52 -1.73
CA GLU A 42 -8.31 -4.96 -2.18
C GLU A 42 -8.13 -4.05 -3.41
N ILE A 43 -7.04 -3.30 -3.49
CA ILE A 43 -6.79 -2.33 -4.57
C ILE A 43 -6.34 -2.97 -5.89
N THR A 44 -5.85 -4.22 -5.90
CA THR A 44 -5.22 -4.80 -7.09
C THR A 44 -6.11 -4.85 -8.34
N PRO A 45 -7.43 -5.12 -8.29
CA PRO A 45 -8.27 -5.08 -9.50
C PRO A 45 -8.37 -3.67 -10.09
N GLN A 46 -8.34 -2.65 -9.24
CA GLN A 46 -8.32 -1.26 -9.69
C GLN A 46 -6.96 -0.88 -10.29
N LEU A 47 -5.85 -1.35 -9.71
CA LEU A 47 -4.52 -1.16 -10.29
C LEU A 47 -4.44 -1.76 -11.69
N MET A 48 -4.97 -2.97 -11.90
CA MET A 48 -5.04 -3.62 -13.22
C MET A 48 -5.80 -2.75 -14.23
N ARG A 49 -7.01 -2.30 -13.89
CA ARG A 49 -7.83 -1.43 -14.77
C ARG A 49 -7.12 -0.13 -15.11
N TRP A 50 -6.40 0.45 -14.16
CA TRP A 50 -5.67 1.69 -14.38
C TRP A 50 -4.44 1.48 -15.29
N LEU A 51 -3.65 0.44 -15.03
CA LEU A 51 -2.49 0.08 -15.84
C LEU A 51 -2.91 -0.27 -17.28
N GLU A 52 -4.05 -0.92 -17.47
CA GLU A 52 -4.64 -1.20 -18.79
C GLU A 52 -4.84 0.07 -19.62
N GLN A 53 -5.34 1.14 -19.00
CA GLN A 53 -5.54 2.45 -19.65
C GLN A 53 -4.22 3.14 -20.03
N HIS A 54 -3.11 2.72 -19.41
CA HIS A 54 -1.78 3.28 -19.61
C HIS A 54 -0.83 2.34 -20.38
N LYS A 55 -1.38 1.32 -21.07
CA LYS A 55 -0.61 0.45 -21.97
C LYS A 55 -0.01 1.22 -23.14
N THR A 56 -0.77 2.14 -23.73
CA THR A 56 -0.34 2.91 -24.90
C THR A 56 0.67 3.99 -24.49
N PRO A 57 1.72 4.27 -25.30
CA PRO A 57 2.66 5.33 -24.99
C PRO A 57 1.91 6.66 -24.90
N GLY A 58 2.04 7.35 -23.78
CA GLY A 58 1.89 8.81 -23.81
C GLY A 58 2.92 9.36 -24.79
N GLN A 59 2.55 10.37 -25.59
CA GLN A 59 3.47 11.12 -26.45
C GLN A 59 4.50 11.89 -25.58
N GLY A 60 5.44 11.17 -24.97
CA GLY A 60 6.53 11.72 -24.20
C GLY A 60 7.71 11.95 -25.12
N GLY A 61 7.93 13.21 -25.50
CA GLY A 61 9.15 13.66 -26.16
C GLY A 61 10.35 13.49 -25.22
N GLY A 62 11.00 12.34 -25.27
CA GLY A 62 12.29 12.08 -24.66
C GLY A 62 13.39 12.14 -25.71
N ASP A 63 14.51 12.76 -25.36
CA ASP A 63 15.66 13.02 -26.22
C ASP A 63 16.16 11.75 -26.92
N LYS A 64 16.37 11.85 -28.24
CA LYS A 64 16.89 10.76 -29.06
C LYS A 64 18.36 10.52 -28.71
N VAL A 65 18.64 9.45 -27.97
CA VAL A 65 20.01 8.93 -27.88
C VAL A 65 20.32 8.23 -29.21
N SER A 66 21.17 8.87 -30.01
CA SER A 66 21.66 8.37 -31.29
C SER A 66 22.54 7.15 -31.07
N GLY A 67 22.06 5.93 -31.39
CA GLY A 67 22.95 4.76 -31.37
C GLY A 67 22.37 3.35 -31.45
N SER A 68 21.06 3.14 -31.62
CA SER A 68 20.49 1.81 -31.88
C SER A 68 19.29 1.94 -32.83
N GLN A 69 19.28 1.14 -33.91
CA GLN A 69 18.18 1.07 -34.89
C GLN A 69 17.11 0.03 -34.49
N GLU A 70 16.90 -0.21 -33.20
CA GLU A 70 15.70 -0.91 -32.77
C GLU A 70 14.58 0.10 -32.59
N ALA A 71 13.51 -0.07 -33.38
CA ALA A 71 12.29 0.72 -33.21
C ALA A 71 11.80 0.50 -31.77
N GLY A 72 11.91 1.54 -30.93
CA GLY A 72 11.50 1.47 -29.53
C GLY A 72 10.10 0.88 -29.41
N THR A 73 9.96 -0.15 -28.58
CA THR A 73 8.71 -0.89 -28.44
C THR A 73 7.56 0.10 -28.20
N PRO A 74 6.48 0.07 -29.00
CA PRO A 74 5.39 1.03 -28.90
C PRO A 74 4.51 0.78 -27.66
N THR A 75 5.04 0.15 -26.62
CA THR A 75 4.32 -0.23 -25.41
C THR A 75 5.28 -0.22 -24.24
N ARG A 76 4.81 0.26 -23.08
CA ARG A 76 5.62 0.27 -21.87
C ARG A 76 5.77 -1.16 -21.33
N LEU A 77 6.95 -1.73 -21.51
CA LEU A 77 7.25 -3.11 -21.10
C LEU A 77 6.97 -3.35 -19.62
N ASP A 78 7.31 -2.39 -18.74
CA ASP A 78 7.02 -2.52 -17.29
C ASP A 78 5.52 -2.65 -16.99
N VAL A 79 4.66 -1.94 -17.74
CA VAL A 79 3.21 -2.01 -17.60
C VAL A 79 2.72 -3.39 -18.05
N LEU A 80 3.27 -3.92 -19.14
CA LEU A 80 2.95 -5.28 -19.59
C LEU A 80 3.41 -6.33 -18.58
N SER A 81 4.61 -6.18 -18.00
CA SER A 81 5.12 -7.10 -16.98
C SER A 81 4.20 -7.19 -15.75
N MET A 82 3.58 -6.07 -15.35
CA MET A 82 2.61 -6.07 -14.26
C MET A 82 1.26 -6.71 -14.62
N LEU A 83 0.84 -6.60 -15.88
CA LEU A 83 -0.51 -6.97 -16.32
C LEU A 83 -0.65 -8.43 -16.74
N HIS A 84 0.43 -9.08 -17.20
CA HIS A 84 0.36 -10.40 -17.79
C HIS A 84 0.77 -11.51 -16.83
N ASP A 85 -0.07 -12.53 -16.74
CA ASP A 85 0.24 -13.77 -16.03
C ASP A 85 1.47 -14.47 -16.64
N GLY A 86 2.32 -15.02 -15.79
CA GLY A 86 3.58 -15.63 -16.21
C GLY A 86 4.65 -14.65 -16.71
N ALA A 87 4.40 -13.34 -16.65
CA ALA A 87 5.43 -12.35 -16.95
C ALA A 87 6.55 -12.45 -15.92
N THR A 88 7.75 -12.78 -16.39
CA THR A 88 8.96 -12.72 -15.59
C THR A 88 9.48 -11.28 -15.58
N PRO A 89 9.97 -10.77 -14.45
CA PRO A 89 10.73 -9.52 -14.42
C PRO A 89 11.82 -9.55 -15.50
N ILE A 90 12.10 -8.42 -16.15
CA ILE A 90 13.15 -8.37 -17.17
C ILE A 90 14.49 -8.53 -16.44
N HIS A 91 15.30 -9.50 -16.86
CA HIS A 91 16.65 -9.70 -16.33
C HIS A 91 17.63 -8.88 -17.15
N GLY A 92 18.51 -8.13 -16.48
CA GLY A 92 19.73 -7.61 -17.12
C GLY A 92 20.75 -8.73 -17.31
N ASP A 93 21.81 -8.47 -18.10
CA ASP A 93 22.94 -9.40 -18.28
C ASP A 93 23.72 -9.65 -16.98
N ASP A 94 23.59 -8.75 -16.01
CA ASP A 94 23.96 -8.94 -14.62
C ASP A 94 22.68 -9.36 -13.86
N ASP A 95 22.73 -10.38 -13.01
CA ASP A 95 21.63 -11.01 -12.23
C ASP A 95 20.78 -10.05 -11.34
N ASP A 96 20.94 -8.74 -11.52
CA ASP A 96 20.10 -7.69 -11.00
C ASP A 96 18.75 -7.69 -11.74
N GLN A 97 17.71 -8.11 -11.02
CA GLN A 97 16.32 -8.08 -11.47
C GLN A 97 15.89 -6.65 -11.84
N ILE A 98 15.54 -6.39 -13.11
CA ILE A 98 15.04 -5.09 -13.59
C ILE A 98 13.58 -5.25 -14.05
N GLY A 99 12.63 -5.32 -13.12
CA GLY A 99 11.22 -5.24 -13.51
C GLY A 99 10.22 -5.45 -12.38
N PRO A 100 9.01 -4.92 -12.51
CA PRO A 100 7.95 -5.10 -11.52
C PRO A 100 7.42 -6.54 -11.55
N LEU A 101 6.93 -7.01 -10.41
CA LEU A 101 6.21 -8.29 -10.31
C LEU A 101 4.87 -8.22 -11.06
N SER A 102 4.47 -9.34 -11.65
CA SER A 102 3.15 -9.51 -12.26
C SER A 102 2.05 -9.59 -11.19
N ILE A 103 1.04 -8.73 -11.31
CA ILE A 103 -0.11 -8.73 -10.37
C ILE A 103 -0.82 -10.10 -10.40
N PRO A 104 -1.25 -10.65 -11.56
CA PRO A 104 -1.87 -11.98 -11.60
C PRO A 104 -0.98 -13.07 -11.00
N SER A 105 0.30 -13.15 -11.39
CA SER A 105 1.20 -14.21 -10.92
C SER A 105 1.40 -14.15 -9.40
N THR A 106 1.62 -12.96 -8.85
CA THR A 106 1.79 -12.79 -7.40
C THR A 106 0.54 -13.24 -6.64
N LEU A 107 -0.66 -12.82 -7.05
CA LEU A 107 -1.89 -13.24 -6.36
C LEU A 107 -2.14 -14.75 -6.49
N LYS A 108 -1.85 -15.35 -7.66
CA LYS A 108 -1.96 -16.80 -7.87
C LYS A 108 -1.01 -17.57 -6.96
N ASN A 109 0.25 -17.14 -6.85
CA ASN A 109 1.24 -17.80 -5.99
C ASN A 109 0.80 -17.79 -4.52
N TRP A 110 0.35 -16.65 -4.00
CA TRP A 110 -0.16 -16.57 -2.62
C TRP A 110 -1.45 -17.37 -2.41
N ALA A 111 -2.37 -17.34 -3.38
CA ALA A 111 -3.59 -18.14 -3.31
C ALA A 111 -3.31 -19.65 -3.33
N TRP A 112 -2.34 -20.08 -4.16
CA TRP A 112 -1.89 -21.47 -4.22
C TRP A 112 -1.24 -21.91 -2.91
N LEU A 113 -0.30 -21.13 -2.37
CA LEU A 113 0.37 -21.45 -1.10
C LEU A 113 -0.63 -21.59 0.06
N ILE A 114 -1.57 -20.65 0.18
CA ILE A 114 -2.63 -20.72 1.19
C ILE A 114 -3.50 -21.96 0.98
N ALA A 115 -3.88 -22.25 -0.27
CA ALA A 115 -4.70 -23.41 -0.58
C ALA A 115 -3.99 -24.72 -0.23
N GLU A 116 -2.70 -24.84 -0.56
CA GLU A 116 -1.85 -25.99 -0.22
C GLU A 116 -1.76 -26.19 1.30
N HIS A 117 -1.35 -25.16 2.04
CA HIS A 117 -1.18 -25.26 3.50
C HIS A 117 -2.49 -25.53 4.25
N ARG A 118 -3.62 -25.05 3.73
CA ARG A 118 -4.94 -25.24 4.36
C ARG A 118 -5.71 -26.44 3.83
N GLY A 119 -5.21 -27.15 2.82
CA GLY A 119 -5.94 -28.22 2.13
C GLY A 119 -7.23 -27.74 1.46
N LEU A 120 -7.23 -26.51 0.94
CA LEU A 120 -8.38 -25.93 0.24
C LEU A 120 -8.30 -26.19 -1.27
N VAL A 121 -9.43 -26.04 -1.96
CA VAL A 121 -9.46 -26.05 -3.42
C VAL A 121 -8.90 -24.74 -3.94
N TYR A 122 -7.80 -24.82 -4.70
CA TYR A 122 -7.19 -23.68 -5.38
C TYR A 122 -8.09 -23.19 -6.54
N PRO A 123 -8.40 -21.89 -6.62
CA PRO A 123 -9.21 -21.33 -7.69
C PRO A 123 -8.38 -21.13 -8.98
N GLU A 124 -8.05 -22.23 -9.67
CA GLU A 124 -7.11 -22.24 -10.81
C GLU A 124 -7.46 -21.28 -11.95
N ARG A 125 -8.75 -21.09 -12.21
CA ARG A 125 -9.25 -20.27 -13.32
C ARG A 125 -9.70 -18.87 -12.88
N ALA A 126 -9.48 -18.50 -11.62
CA ALA A 126 -9.92 -17.22 -11.11
C ALA A 126 -9.14 -16.06 -11.73
N ASP A 127 -9.86 -14.98 -12.01
CA ASP A 127 -9.23 -13.71 -12.40
C ASP A 127 -8.70 -12.94 -11.18
N VAL A 128 -8.12 -11.76 -11.41
CA VAL A 128 -7.56 -10.92 -10.34
C VAL A 128 -8.62 -10.49 -9.32
N GLU A 129 -9.85 -10.23 -9.75
CA GLU A 129 -10.92 -9.80 -8.85
C GLU A 129 -11.36 -10.95 -7.94
N GLU A 130 -11.53 -12.13 -8.52
CA GLU A 130 -11.86 -13.36 -7.81
C GLU A 130 -10.73 -13.80 -6.86
N LEU A 131 -9.46 -13.70 -7.29
CA LEU A 131 -8.29 -14.01 -6.47
C LEU A 131 -8.14 -13.04 -5.30
N SER A 132 -8.32 -11.73 -5.52
CA SER A 132 -8.27 -10.75 -4.42
C SER A 132 -9.37 -10.99 -3.41
N ALA A 133 -10.60 -11.22 -3.86
CA ALA A 133 -11.72 -11.57 -2.98
C ALA A 133 -11.45 -12.88 -2.22
N TRP A 134 -10.81 -13.86 -2.86
CA TRP A 134 -10.41 -15.11 -2.23
C TRP A 134 -9.35 -14.90 -1.16
N LEU A 135 -8.28 -14.19 -1.47
CA LEU A 135 -7.19 -13.88 -0.55
C LEU A 135 -7.70 -13.13 0.69
N LEU A 136 -8.53 -12.11 0.51
CA LEU A 136 -9.11 -11.32 1.60
C LEU A 136 -9.84 -12.19 2.65
N ARG A 137 -10.48 -13.29 2.24
CA ARG A 137 -11.16 -14.23 3.16
C ARG A 137 -10.21 -15.11 3.97
N HIS A 138 -8.92 -15.14 3.62
CA HIS A 138 -7.93 -16.01 4.22
C HIS A 138 -6.75 -15.25 4.84
N LEU A 139 -6.76 -13.90 4.79
CA LEU A 139 -5.70 -13.06 5.36
C LEU A 139 -5.62 -13.16 6.89
N ASP A 140 -6.74 -13.42 7.56
CA ASP A 140 -6.79 -13.64 9.01
C ASP A 140 -5.91 -14.83 9.43
N TRP A 141 -6.01 -15.93 8.68
CA TRP A 141 -5.18 -17.11 8.88
C TRP A 141 -3.75 -16.89 8.41
N ALA A 142 -3.56 -16.22 7.27
CA ALA A 142 -2.24 -15.91 6.73
C ALA A 142 -1.43 -15.05 7.70
N ALA A 143 -2.09 -14.14 8.44
CA ALA A 143 -1.46 -13.27 9.43
C ALA A 143 -0.71 -14.02 10.55
N GLY A 144 -1.05 -15.29 10.79
CA GLY A 144 -0.36 -16.16 11.76
C GLY A 144 0.79 -17.00 11.18
N GLN A 145 1.09 -16.89 9.88
CA GLN A 145 2.09 -17.72 9.21
C GLN A 145 3.46 -17.04 9.14
N LEU A 146 4.55 -17.80 9.27
CA LEU A 146 5.91 -17.26 9.32
C LEU A 146 6.35 -16.52 8.06
N TRP A 147 5.72 -16.81 6.91
CA TRP A 147 5.99 -16.18 5.62
C TRP A 147 5.16 -14.90 5.36
N ILE A 148 4.39 -14.43 6.34
CA ILE A 148 3.48 -13.28 6.13
C ILE A 148 4.21 -11.97 5.78
N ASP A 149 5.44 -11.79 6.23
CA ASP A 149 6.26 -10.62 5.93
C ASP A 149 6.64 -10.56 4.45
N GLU A 150 6.95 -11.71 3.84
CA GLU A 150 7.16 -11.85 2.40
C GLU A 150 5.90 -11.46 1.62
N MET A 151 4.73 -11.97 2.01
CA MET A 151 3.45 -11.61 1.38
C MET A 151 3.17 -10.12 1.45
N ILE A 152 3.34 -9.49 2.61
CA ILE A 152 3.19 -8.04 2.76
C ILE A 152 4.18 -7.29 1.87
N GLY A 153 5.43 -7.78 1.80
CA GLY A 153 6.49 -7.20 1.00
C GLY A 153 6.15 -7.16 -0.48
N GLU A 154 5.75 -8.31 -1.02
CA GLU A 154 5.42 -8.51 -2.44
C GLU A 154 4.13 -7.81 -2.83
N VAL A 155 3.02 -8.03 -2.11
CA VAL A 155 1.73 -7.39 -2.42
C VAL A 155 1.84 -5.87 -2.29
N GLY A 156 2.53 -5.38 -1.26
CA GLY A 156 2.82 -3.96 -1.13
C GLY A 156 3.74 -3.43 -2.23
N ALA A 157 4.61 -4.25 -2.82
CA ALA A 157 5.44 -3.87 -3.96
C ALA A 157 4.61 -3.66 -5.23
N LEU A 158 3.60 -4.49 -5.48
CA LEU A 158 2.68 -4.32 -6.62
C LEU A 158 2.07 -2.92 -6.62
N ARG A 159 1.50 -2.48 -5.49
CA ARG A 159 0.94 -1.14 -5.36
C ARG A 159 1.98 -0.04 -5.64
N ARG A 160 3.18 -0.14 -5.04
CA ARG A 160 4.24 0.86 -5.23
C ARG A 160 4.69 0.96 -6.69
N TRP A 161 4.89 -0.17 -7.35
CA TRP A 161 5.26 -0.22 -8.77
C TRP A 161 4.15 0.36 -9.64
N ALA A 162 2.90 -0.05 -9.44
CA ALA A 162 1.77 0.49 -10.20
C ALA A 162 1.65 2.01 -10.07
N HIS A 163 1.88 2.55 -8.86
CA HIS A 163 1.89 3.99 -8.62
C HIS A 163 3.07 4.73 -9.24
N GLY A 164 4.23 4.09 -9.35
CA GLY A 164 5.41 4.65 -10.01
C GLY A 164 5.31 4.62 -11.54
N LEU A 165 4.62 3.63 -12.11
CA LEU A 165 4.53 3.47 -13.56
C LEU A 165 3.52 4.42 -14.19
N ALA A 166 2.32 4.56 -13.65
CA ALA A 166 1.35 5.50 -14.20
C ALA A 166 1.41 6.84 -13.43
N PRO A 167 1.00 7.98 -14.02
CA PRO A 167 1.08 9.29 -13.38
C PRO A 167 0.05 9.48 -12.25
N TRP A 168 0.08 8.62 -11.24
CA TRP A 168 -0.70 8.76 -10.00
C TRP A 168 -0.19 9.92 -9.14
N ALA A 169 1.11 10.24 -9.25
CA ALA A 169 1.77 11.29 -8.49
C ALA A 169 1.15 12.69 -8.72
N VAL A 170 0.52 12.92 -9.87
CA VAL A 170 -0.24 14.15 -10.17
C VAL A 170 -1.47 14.30 -9.26
N HIS A 171 -1.82 13.25 -8.53
CA HIS A 171 -3.02 13.18 -7.69
C HIS A 171 -2.73 12.80 -6.23
N VAL A 172 -1.52 13.08 -5.74
CA VAL A 172 -1.21 13.00 -4.30
C VAL A 172 -1.50 14.36 -3.66
N GLN A 173 -2.47 14.39 -2.75
CA GLN A 173 -2.86 15.57 -1.98
C GLN A 173 -2.26 15.48 -0.57
N GLU A 174 -1.42 16.45 -0.20
CA GLU A 174 -1.03 16.65 1.19
C GLU A 174 -2.22 17.16 2.01
N LEU A 175 -2.42 16.58 3.19
CA LEU A 175 -3.55 16.90 4.06
C LEU A 175 -3.13 17.74 5.27
N VAL A 176 -4.11 18.39 5.89
CA VAL A 176 -3.89 19.34 6.99
C VAL A 176 -3.84 18.58 8.32
N GLY A 177 -2.95 19.03 9.21
CA GLY A 177 -2.83 18.49 10.56
C GLY A 177 -1.77 17.41 10.71
N PRO A 178 -1.36 17.10 11.94
CA PRO A 178 -0.47 16.00 12.24
C PRO A 178 -1.20 14.64 12.18
N CYS A 179 -0.48 13.56 11.94
CA CYS A 179 -1.01 12.22 12.17
C CYS A 179 -1.25 12.01 13.68
N ARG A 180 -2.46 11.59 14.11
CA ARG A 180 -2.74 11.21 15.52
C ARG A 180 -1.80 10.15 16.06
N SER A 181 -1.34 9.22 15.23
CA SER A 181 -0.53 8.08 15.68
C SER A 181 0.93 8.45 15.98
N CYS A 182 1.51 9.45 15.28
CA CYS A 182 2.92 9.79 15.46
C CYS A 182 3.23 11.30 15.54
N GLY A 183 2.22 12.15 15.47
CA GLY A 183 2.36 13.61 15.53
C GLY A 183 2.97 14.27 14.29
N LYS A 184 3.40 13.52 13.28
CA LYS A 184 4.07 14.08 12.09
C LYS A 184 3.09 14.59 11.04
N ARG A 185 3.44 15.69 10.36
CA ARG A 185 2.66 16.27 9.25
C ARG A 185 2.98 15.54 7.94
N ALA A 186 2.56 14.29 7.87
CA ALA A 186 2.88 13.37 6.78
C ALA A 186 1.63 12.72 6.17
N LEU A 187 0.44 13.29 6.42
CA LEU A 187 -0.82 12.72 5.90
C LEU A 187 -0.95 13.06 4.41
N VAL A 188 -1.13 12.02 3.60
CA VAL A 188 -1.32 12.14 2.15
C VAL A 188 -2.52 11.32 1.70
N ARG A 189 -3.23 11.83 0.69
CA ARG A 189 -4.27 11.12 -0.05
C ARG A 189 -3.77 10.89 -1.47
N THR A 190 -3.69 9.63 -1.89
CA THR A 190 -3.42 9.27 -3.29
C THR A 190 -4.76 9.06 -3.99
N ALA A 191 -4.99 9.69 -5.14
CA ALA A 191 -6.25 9.46 -5.86
C ALA A 191 -6.45 8.00 -6.23
N GLY A 192 -7.71 7.58 -6.22
CA GLY A 192 -8.11 6.20 -6.43
C GLY A 192 -7.90 5.29 -5.22
N GLU A 193 -7.18 5.73 -4.19
CA GLU A 193 -7.10 4.99 -2.93
C GLU A 193 -8.19 5.38 -1.95
N ARG A 194 -8.64 4.39 -1.18
CA ARG A 194 -9.66 4.54 -0.14
C ARG A 194 -9.10 5.13 1.16
N TYR A 195 -7.81 4.91 1.42
CA TYR A 195 -7.19 5.28 2.68
C TYR A 195 -6.28 6.50 2.51
N ILE A 196 -6.32 7.35 3.52
CA ILE A 196 -5.31 8.37 3.79
C ILE A 196 -4.15 7.70 4.51
N GLU A 197 -2.92 7.93 4.05
CA GLU A 197 -1.73 7.31 4.60
C GLU A 197 -0.84 8.37 5.29
N CYS A 198 -0.30 8.03 6.46
CA CYS A 198 0.80 8.79 7.05
C CYS A 198 2.13 8.36 6.43
N ASP A 199 2.58 9.03 5.37
CA ASP A 199 3.69 8.63 4.51
C ASP A 199 4.94 8.14 5.27
N ALA A 200 5.18 6.83 5.20
CA ALA A 200 6.28 6.16 5.90
C ALA A 200 7.62 6.15 5.15
N ARG A 201 7.71 6.82 3.99
CA ARG A 201 8.98 6.96 3.26
C ARG A 201 10.00 7.64 4.15
N GLU A 202 11.25 7.17 4.10
CA GLU A 202 12.33 7.65 4.97
C GLU A 202 12.54 9.17 4.89
N VAL A 203 12.34 9.75 3.70
CA VAL A 203 12.43 11.19 3.45
C VAL A 203 11.39 12.00 4.24
N ILE A 204 10.18 11.45 4.43
CA ILE A 204 9.08 12.13 5.15
C ILE A 204 9.01 11.70 6.61
N GLY A 205 9.30 10.43 6.88
CA GLY A 205 9.43 9.85 8.21
C GLY A 205 8.11 9.57 8.94
N GLY A 206 6.96 9.52 8.28
CA GLY A 206 5.68 9.15 8.89
C GLY A 206 5.63 7.70 9.39
N CYS A 207 4.52 7.32 10.03
CA CYS A 207 4.37 6.01 10.67
C CYS A 207 3.58 4.98 9.84
N GLY A 208 3.10 5.38 8.67
CA GLY A 208 2.25 4.62 7.75
C GLY A 208 0.91 4.19 8.34
N ALA A 209 0.40 4.90 9.34
CA ALA A 209 -0.98 4.71 9.77
C ALA A 209 -1.92 4.92 8.58
N LEU A 210 -2.96 4.10 8.50
CA LEU A 210 -4.01 4.21 7.50
C LEU A 210 -5.28 4.74 8.15
N TRP A 211 -5.92 5.65 7.46
CA TRP A 211 -7.07 6.41 7.95
C TRP A 211 -8.14 6.38 6.89
N THR A 212 -9.36 6.14 7.31
CA THR A 212 -10.55 6.41 6.51
C THR A 212 -10.76 7.92 6.38
N GLU A 213 -11.55 8.32 5.39
CA GLU A 213 -11.95 9.71 5.24
C GLU A 213 -12.65 10.24 6.50
N GLU A 214 -13.55 9.44 7.09
CA GLU A 214 -14.29 9.78 8.30
C GLU A 214 -13.35 10.01 9.52
N GLU A 215 -12.36 9.15 9.72
CA GLU A 215 -11.36 9.33 10.80
C GLU A 215 -10.55 10.62 10.62
N TYR A 216 -10.22 10.96 9.38
CA TYR A 216 -9.52 12.20 9.06
C TYR A 216 -10.41 13.43 9.29
N GLU A 217 -11.64 13.41 8.81
CA GLU A 217 -12.61 14.50 9.01
C GLU A 217 -12.86 14.76 10.50
N GLN A 218 -13.06 13.70 11.29
CA GLN A 218 -13.18 13.81 12.74
C GLN A 218 -11.93 14.43 13.38
N HIS A 219 -10.74 14.11 12.87
CA HIS A 219 -9.49 14.72 13.33
C HIS A 219 -9.36 16.19 13.03
N VAL A 220 -9.69 16.59 11.81
CA VAL A 220 -9.71 18.01 11.45
C VAL A 220 -10.72 18.75 12.31
N ALA A 221 -11.90 18.17 12.55
CA ALA A 221 -12.90 18.73 13.46
C ALA A 221 -12.37 18.92 14.88
N ASP A 222 -11.67 17.93 15.43
CA ASP A 222 -11.06 18.01 16.77
C ASP A 222 -9.95 19.08 16.85
N LEU A 223 -9.15 19.25 15.78
CA LEU A 223 -8.09 20.27 15.72
C LEU A 223 -8.66 21.70 15.63
N VAL A 224 -9.75 21.89 14.88
CA VAL A 224 -10.35 23.21 14.62
C VAL A 224 -11.37 23.60 15.71
N GLY A 225 -12.05 22.62 16.31
CA GLY A 225 -13.10 22.77 17.33
C GLY A 225 -12.74 23.62 18.56
N PRO A 226 -11.53 23.56 19.14
CA PRO A 226 -11.21 24.35 20.33
C PRO A 226 -10.88 25.83 20.04
N TYR A 227 -10.69 26.25 18.78
CA TYR A 227 -10.35 27.66 18.46
C TYR A 227 -11.57 28.60 18.44
N ARG A 228 -12.78 28.07 18.64
CA ARG A 228 -14.04 28.82 18.52
C ARG A 228 -14.74 29.04 19.87
N ARG A 229 -14.05 29.57 20.90
CA ARG A 229 -14.64 30.35 22.02
C ARG A 229 -13.59 30.76 23.06
N LYS A 230 -13.08 31.99 22.97
CA LYS A 230 -12.87 32.83 24.15
C LYS A 230 -13.56 34.17 23.89
N PRO A 231 -14.75 34.43 24.48
CA PRO A 231 -15.28 35.79 24.48
C PRO A 231 -14.25 36.68 25.19
N ARG A 232 -13.77 37.68 24.46
CA ARG A 232 -12.89 38.73 24.95
C ARG A 232 -13.62 39.40 26.12
N LYS A 233 -13.14 39.23 27.36
CA LYS A 233 -13.66 39.97 28.51
C LYS A 233 -13.43 41.46 28.25
N VAL A 234 -14.45 42.17 27.80
CA VAL A 234 -14.46 43.63 27.72
C VAL A 234 -14.57 44.11 29.17
N GLY A 235 -13.45 44.59 29.70
CA GLY A 235 -13.38 45.14 31.05
C GLY A 235 -14.31 46.34 31.18
N THR A 236 -15.34 46.20 32.03
CA THR A 236 -16.18 47.30 32.46
C THR A 236 -15.37 48.18 33.41
N LYS A 237 -14.92 49.35 32.93
CA LYS A 237 -14.44 50.43 33.80
C LYS A 237 -15.66 51.13 34.38
N THR A 238 -15.92 50.95 35.66
CA THR A 238 -16.87 51.77 36.42
C THR A 238 -16.14 53.01 36.92
N LYS A 239 -16.70 54.18 36.62
CA LYS A 239 -16.33 55.48 37.20
C LYS A 239 -16.97 55.65 38.57
#